data_AF-A0A1D2JNT2-F1
#
_entry.id   AF-A0A1D2JNT2-F1
#
_cell.length_a   1.000
_cell.length_b   1.000
_cell.length_c   1.000
_cell.angle_alpha   90.00
_cell.angle_beta   90.00
_cell.angle_gamma   90.00
#
_symmetry.space_group_name_H-M   'P 1'
#
loop_
_entity.id
_entity.type
_entity.pdbx_description
1 polymer ?
#
loop_
_entity_poly.entity_id
_entity_poly.type
_entity_poly.pdbx_seq_one_letter_code
_entity_poly.pdbx_strand_id
1 'polypeptide(L)'
;MPFEHIILIDIAKRNLHHVRASGPAHRNLRTSPPTTYPCICTLNASTQGRLNSTSAFQKFRRNYKEAWGKIWQTNPIGFPLTVLFVAVNAGLLVYVIYDKVTRIDPYLSRFPPQVAAPLREALRRSEIRPDPILALQMFREALIAAEHVQMHPFSDEVLGIRIAAAEMLEKNGLVKASIDMLEKALADCKEWVVNGRRRQMILDKQRAKKTATEPADPEAAEAEKEAREKERMEEKLRDQVMKKIIGIKIKLADLYSSNSVLDMDKAENSLIGAVNESAGEVRRRRELNLPVSRDDGGDYVNLTEIAASCNDLADLYVKRGKNNLAATLYMQSLGLIKEEEGQSTTCAQVVLLNNISSQMAEEAQKVTSKTPSIPKRAGLPISRPELLDAASQWAKKALDVAAHIKPPVRTEECDQSCQVALYNLGEIAEMHENFVEARKYYEEARNLATKIQFEEGIEAASDAIKRLGKYK
;
A
#
# COMPACT_ATOMS: atom_id res chain seq x y z
N MET A 1 2.27 1.46 10.89
CA MET A 1 2.33 0.29 9.97
C MET A 1 3.80 -0.01 9.74
N PRO A 2 4.25 -1.28 9.59
CA PRO A 2 5.55 -1.49 8.97
C PRO A 2 5.44 -0.91 7.56
N PHE A 3 6.32 0.03 7.23
CA PHE A 3 6.29 0.77 5.97
C PHE A 3 6.30 -0.14 4.72
N GLU A 4 6.74 -1.40 4.86
CA GLU A 4 6.63 -2.45 3.85
C GLU A 4 5.20 -2.77 3.42
N HIS A 5 4.23 -2.70 4.34
CA HIS A 5 2.81 -2.95 4.02
C HIS A 5 2.16 -1.76 3.31
N ILE A 6 2.69 -0.55 3.42
CA ILE A 6 2.10 0.64 2.77
C ILE A 6 2.34 0.59 1.25
N ILE A 7 3.53 0.15 0.82
CA ILE A 7 3.87 0.08 -0.61
C ILE A 7 3.08 -1.06 -1.30
N LEU A 8 2.92 -2.22 -0.65
CA LEU A 8 2.13 -3.34 -1.19
C LEU A 8 0.61 -3.12 -1.11
N ILE A 9 0.09 -2.44 -0.08
CA ILE A 9 -1.35 -2.11 0.04
C ILE A 9 -1.74 -0.96 -0.91
N ASP A 10 -0.84 -0.02 -1.21
CA ASP A 10 -1.11 1.01 -2.23
C ASP A 10 -1.14 0.42 -3.64
N ILE A 11 -0.36 -0.61 -3.96
CA ILE A 11 -0.43 -1.31 -5.26
C ILE A 11 -1.80 -2.01 -5.43
N ALA A 12 -2.35 -2.62 -4.37
CA ALA A 12 -3.69 -3.21 -4.40
C ALA A 12 -4.81 -2.15 -4.49
N LYS A 13 -4.64 -0.96 -3.89
CA LYS A 13 -5.62 0.14 -3.96
C LYS A 13 -5.55 0.96 -5.25
N ARG A 14 -4.41 1.02 -5.92
CA ARG A 14 -4.22 1.78 -7.17
C ARG A 14 -5.00 1.22 -8.35
N ASN A 15 -5.30 -0.07 -8.36
CA ASN A 15 -6.11 -0.72 -9.40
C ASN A 15 -7.59 -0.28 -9.41
N LEU A 16 -8.07 0.45 -8.40
CA LEU A 16 -9.44 0.99 -8.35
C LEU A 16 -9.59 2.45 -8.82
N HIS A 17 -8.50 3.20 -9.02
CA HIS A 17 -8.58 4.66 -9.17
C HIS A 17 -8.45 5.20 -10.61
N HIS A 18 -8.60 4.37 -11.63
CA HIS A 18 -8.57 4.81 -13.04
C HIS A 18 -9.94 4.99 -13.72
N VAL A 19 -10.97 5.38 -12.96
CA VAL A 19 -12.20 5.99 -13.49
C VAL A 19 -12.47 7.30 -12.72
N ARG A 20 -12.82 8.37 -13.44
CA ARG A 20 -12.44 9.78 -13.16
C ARG A 20 -13.51 10.64 -12.44
N ALA A 21 -13.05 11.49 -11.51
CA ALA A 21 -13.43 12.86 -11.07
C ALA A 21 -14.89 13.44 -10.99
N SER A 22 -15.09 14.23 -9.89
CA SER A 22 -15.71 15.59 -9.73
C SER A 22 -17.17 15.81 -9.23
N GLY A 23 -17.35 16.56 -8.11
CA GLY A 23 -18.56 17.35 -7.75
C GLY A 23 -18.87 17.53 -6.23
N PRO A 24 -19.45 18.66 -5.72
CA PRO A 24 -19.09 19.23 -4.40
C PRO A 24 -20.12 19.17 -3.23
N ALA A 25 -19.63 19.60 -2.05
CA ALA A 25 -20.18 19.56 -0.69
C ALA A 25 -21.17 20.68 -0.29
N HIS A 26 -21.88 20.51 0.85
CA HIS A 26 -22.43 21.61 1.65
C HIS A 26 -22.50 21.33 3.17
N ARG A 27 -22.57 22.43 3.95
CA ARG A 27 -22.13 22.66 5.34
C ARG A 27 -23.27 23.29 6.19
N ASN A 28 -23.08 23.29 7.52
CA ASN A 28 -23.53 24.24 8.59
C ASN A 28 -24.40 23.58 9.69
N LEU A 29 -24.07 23.58 11.00
CA LEU A 29 -23.76 24.60 12.05
C LEU A 29 -24.96 25.43 12.53
N ARG A 30 -25.33 25.29 13.83
CA ARG A 30 -25.49 26.35 14.88
C ARG A 30 -26.32 25.87 16.09
N THR A 31 -25.75 25.84 17.32
CA THR A 31 -25.72 26.84 18.43
C THR A 31 -27.01 27.01 19.26
N SER A 32 -26.89 26.81 20.58
CA SER A 32 -27.86 27.10 21.67
C SER A 32 -27.56 28.44 22.36
N PRO A 33 -28.51 28.98 23.14
CA PRO A 33 -28.23 29.48 24.51
C PRO A 33 -29.47 29.35 25.46
N PRO A 34 -29.59 30.04 26.63
CA PRO A 34 -29.01 29.63 27.91
C PRO A 34 -29.94 29.75 29.17
N THR A 35 -29.41 29.32 30.33
CA THR A 35 -29.60 29.83 31.73
C THR A 35 -30.98 29.89 32.40
N THR A 36 -31.08 29.35 33.63
CA THR A 36 -31.14 30.11 34.91
C THR A 36 -31.42 29.19 36.13
N TYR A 37 -30.81 29.51 37.28
CA TYR A 37 -31.06 28.97 38.63
C TYR A 37 -31.84 30.02 39.46
N PRO A 38 -32.66 29.66 40.46
CA PRO A 38 -32.25 29.78 41.89
C PRO A 38 -32.90 28.72 42.84
N CYS A 39 -32.26 28.24 43.91
CA CYS A 39 -32.05 28.78 45.28
C CYS A 39 -33.13 28.38 46.32
N ILE A 40 -32.65 28.18 47.56
CA ILE A 40 -33.30 28.18 48.89
C ILE A 40 -33.58 26.82 49.57
N CYS A 41 -32.77 26.61 50.63
CA CYS A 41 -33.01 26.14 52.01
C CYS A 41 -34.38 25.50 52.36
N THR A 42 -34.54 24.53 53.27
CA THR A 42 -34.01 24.37 54.64
C THR A 42 -34.45 23.00 55.21
N LEU A 43 -33.81 22.62 56.32
CA LEU A 43 -34.35 21.93 57.51
C LEU A 43 -34.30 20.39 57.62
N ASN A 44 -33.47 20.03 58.61
CA ASN A 44 -33.29 18.76 59.31
C ASN A 44 -34.55 17.93 59.56
N ALA A 45 -34.40 16.61 59.42
CA ALA A 45 -35.02 15.65 60.32
C ALA A 45 -34.11 14.42 60.47
N SER A 46 -33.67 14.20 61.71
CA SER A 46 -32.97 13.01 62.16
C SER A 46 -33.86 11.79 62.12
N THR A 47 -33.35 10.66 61.63
CA THR A 47 -33.88 9.34 62.02
C THR A 47 -32.76 8.31 61.96
N GLN A 48 -32.42 7.77 63.13
CA GLN A 48 -31.55 6.61 63.29
C GLN A 48 -32.23 5.37 62.66
N GLY A 49 -31.49 4.65 61.82
CA GLY A 49 -31.95 3.41 61.21
C GLY A 49 -30.79 2.51 60.80
N ARG A 50 -30.46 1.57 61.70
CA ARG A 50 -29.79 0.27 61.51
C ARG A 50 -28.76 0.14 60.37
N LEU A 51 -27.50 -0.08 60.78
CA LEU A 51 -26.40 -0.59 59.97
C LEU A 51 -26.70 -2.01 59.46
N ASN A 52 -27.40 -2.11 58.33
CA ASN A 52 -27.38 -3.31 57.51
C ASN A 52 -26.09 -3.32 56.69
N SER A 53 -25.20 -4.27 56.98
CA SER A 53 -23.96 -4.56 56.26
C SER A 53 -24.25 -5.25 54.91
N THR A 54 -25.12 -4.65 54.10
CA THR A 54 -25.12 -4.96 52.67
C THR A 54 -23.78 -4.50 52.12
N SER A 55 -23.05 -5.39 51.45
CA SER A 55 -21.83 -5.06 50.72
C SER A 55 -22.06 -3.77 49.92
N ALA A 56 -21.12 -2.83 49.99
CA ALA A 56 -21.24 -1.50 49.35
C ALA A 56 -21.68 -1.61 47.87
N PHE A 57 -21.26 -2.70 47.22
CA PHE A 57 -21.64 -3.05 45.85
C PHE A 57 -23.14 -3.31 45.64
N GLN A 58 -23.80 -4.01 46.56
CA GLN A 58 -25.24 -4.30 46.46
C GLN A 58 -26.09 -3.03 46.63
N LYS A 59 -25.72 -2.15 47.58
CA LYS A 59 -26.33 -0.82 47.75
C LYS A 59 -26.16 0.02 46.49
N PHE A 60 -24.94 0.06 45.95
CA PHE A 60 -24.63 0.80 44.72
C PHE A 60 -25.50 0.34 43.54
N ARG A 61 -25.61 -0.97 43.28
CA ARG A 61 -26.39 -1.53 42.17
C ARG A 61 -27.88 -1.20 42.26
N ARG A 62 -28.46 -1.28 43.47
CA ARG A 62 -29.87 -0.96 43.69
C ARG A 62 -30.12 0.54 43.46
N ASN A 63 -29.31 1.40 44.07
CA ASN A 63 -29.41 2.85 43.93
C ASN A 63 -29.25 3.28 42.46
N TYR A 64 -28.37 2.63 41.70
CA TYR A 64 -28.20 2.88 40.27
C TYR A 64 -29.44 2.52 39.45
N LYS A 65 -30.06 1.37 39.74
CA LYS A 65 -31.27 0.90 39.03
C LYS A 65 -32.47 1.83 39.28
N GLU A 66 -32.65 2.28 40.53
CA GLU A 66 -33.69 3.23 40.91
C GLU A 66 -33.47 4.61 40.27
N ALA A 67 -32.21 5.09 40.26
CA ALA A 67 -31.84 6.33 39.59
C ALA A 67 -32.07 6.27 38.06
N TRP A 68 -31.71 5.16 37.42
CA TRP A 68 -31.88 4.95 35.97
C TRP A 68 -33.34 5.06 35.53
N GLY A 69 -34.25 4.41 36.25
CA GLY A 69 -35.69 4.47 35.95
C GLY A 69 -36.27 5.87 36.15
N LYS A 70 -35.89 6.57 37.22
CA LYS A 70 -36.38 7.91 37.53
C LYS A 70 -35.91 8.97 36.52
N ILE A 71 -34.67 8.87 36.07
CA ILE A 71 -34.09 9.82 35.09
C ILE A 71 -34.69 9.61 33.70
N TRP A 72 -34.92 8.35 33.29
CA TRP A 72 -35.58 8.03 32.03
C TRP A 72 -37.00 8.61 31.95
N GLN A 73 -37.74 8.58 33.05
CA GLN A 73 -39.08 9.16 33.14
C GLN A 73 -39.07 10.69 33.11
N THR A 74 -38.05 11.33 33.68
CA THR A 74 -37.96 12.79 33.77
C THR A 74 -37.51 13.42 32.45
N ASN A 75 -36.59 12.75 31.72
CA ASN A 75 -36.02 13.24 30.45
C ASN A 75 -35.88 12.10 29.42
N PRO A 76 -36.98 11.65 28.79
CA PRO A 76 -36.99 10.48 27.92
C PRO A 76 -36.16 10.61 26.64
N ILE A 77 -35.90 11.84 26.18
CA ILE A 77 -35.08 12.12 24.98
C ILE A 77 -33.64 12.47 25.37
N GLY A 78 -33.44 13.30 26.40
CA GLY A 78 -32.10 13.76 26.79
C GLY A 78 -31.21 12.65 27.35
N PHE A 79 -31.79 11.74 28.15
CA PHE A 79 -31.03 10.67 28.77
C PHE A 79 -30.40 9.68 27.76
N PRO A 80 -31.11 9.09 26.78
CA PRO A 80 -30.47 8.20 25.80
C PRO A 80 -29.40 8.91 24.96
N LEU A 81 -29.58 10.20 24.64
CA LEU A 81 -28.56 10.99 23.95
C LEU A 81 -27.29 11.13 24.80
N THR A 82 -27.41 11.38 26.11
CA THR A 82 -26.24 11.44 27.00
C THR A 82 -25.55 10.10 27.16
N VAL A 83 -26.30 8.99 27.24
CA VAL A 83 -25.73 7.64 27.32
C VAL A 83 -25.00 7.29 26.02
N LEU A 84 -25.58 7.61 24.87
CA LEU A 84 -24.94 7.45 23.56
C LEU A 84 -23.66 8.28 23.48
N PHE A 85 -23.70 9.54 23.91
CA PHE A 85 -22.51 10.40 23.92
C PHE A 85 -21.40 9.83 24.81
N VAL A 86 -21.71 9.36 26.02
CA VAL A 86 -20.74 8.72 26.91
C VAL A 86 -20.18 7.43 26.28
N ALA A 87 -21.03 6.62 25.65
CA ALA A 87 -20.60 5.39 24.98
C ALA A 87 -19.67 5.67 23.79
N VAL A 88 -19.96 6.69 22.97
CA VAL A 88 -19.10 7.12 21.86
C VAL A 88 -17.75 7.62 22.36
N ASN A 89 -17.73 8.45 23.41
CA ASN A 89 -16.48 8.94 24.00
C ASN A 89 -15.65 7.81 24.63
N ALA A 90 -16.29 6.87 25.32
CA ALA A 90 -15.62 5.67 25.85
C ALA A 90 -15.04 4.80 24.72
N GLY A 91 -15.79 4.61 23.63
CA GLY A 91 -15.32 3.91 22.43
C GLY A 91 -14.11 4.60 21.79
N LEU A 92 -14.13 5.93 21.67
CA LEU A 92 -13.00 6.71 21.15
C LEU A 92 -11.77 6.58 22.05
N LEU A 93 -11.93 6.62 23.37
CA LEU A 93 -10.83 6.44 24.31
C LEU A 93 -10.23 5.03 24.20
N VAL A 94 -11.07 4.00 24.14
CA VAL A 94 -10.63 2.61 23.92
C VAL A 94 -9.88 2.49 22.59
N TYR A 95 -10.36 3.14 21.52
CA TYR A 95 -9.69 3.15 20.23
C TYR A 95 -8.30 3.81 20.29
N VAL A 96 -8.17 4.97 20.93
CA VAL A 96 -6.87 5.65 21.08
C VAL A 96 -5.88 4.81 21.92
N ILE A 97 -6.35 4.17 22.99
CA ILE A 97 -5.52 3.26 23.80
C ILE A 97 -5.10 2.04 22.96
N TYR A 98 -6.04 1.46 22.22
CA TYR A 98 -5.78 0.33 21.33
C TYR A 98 -4.74 0.69 20.27
N ASP A 99 -4.89 1.83 19.60
CA ASP A 99 -3.95 2.30 18.57
C ASP A 99 -2.54 2.50 19.14
N LYS A 100 -2.42 3.10 20.32
CA LYS A 100 -1.14 3.29 21.00
C LYS A 100 -0.45 1.95 21.32
N VAL A 101 -1.17 1.03 21.95
CA VAL A 101 -0.63 -0.26 22.41
C VAL A 101 -0.31 -1.18 21.22
N THR A 102 -1.10 -1.14 20.16
CA THR A 102 -0.93 -2.05 19.02
C THR A 102 -0.04 -1.49 17.91
N ARG A 103 0.04 -0.16 17.74
CA ARG A 103 0.79 0.46 16.63
C ARG A 103 2.05 1.19 17.06
N ILE A 104 1.98 2.00 18.11
CA ILE A 104 3.07 2.93 18.47
C ILE A 104 4.11 2.23 19.34
N ASP A 105 3.67 1.53 20.39
CA ASP A 105 4.58 0.89 21.34
C ASP A 105 5.44 -0.23 20.70
N PRO A 106 4.90 -1.11 19.82
CA PRO A 106 5.72 -2.12 19.13
C PRO A 106 6.70 -1.55 18.10
N TYR A 107 6.41 -0.37 17.55
CA TYR A 107 7.32 0.32 16.63
C TYR A 107 8.48 0.97 17.40
N LEU A 108 8.16 1.70 18.48
CA LEU A 108 9.14 2.38 19.31
C LEU A 108 9.99 1.42 20.16
N SER A 109 9.50 0.21 20.45
CA SER A 109 10.26 -0.79 21.21
C SER A 109 11.49 -1.32 20.47
N ARG A 110 11.55 -1.19 19.14
CA ARG A 110 12.73 -1.52 18.33
C ARG A 110 13.88 -0.52 18.51
N PHE A 111 13.58 0.65 19.07
CA PHE A 111 14.54 1.72 19.23
C PHE A 111 15.05 1.78 20.67
N PRO A 112 16.36 2.03 20.88
CA PRO A 112 16.88 2.39 22.18
C PRO A 112 16.15 3.63 22.75
N PRO A 113 16.03 3.77 24.08
CA PRO A 113 15.26 4.85 24.69
C PRO A 113 15.72 6.26 24.26
N GLN A 114 17.03 6.42 23.96
CA GLN A 114 17.63 7.66 23.48
C GLN A 114 17.11 8.08 22.11
N VAL A 115 16.80 7.12 21.24
CA VAL A 115 16.25 7.35 19.89
C VAL A 115 14.73 7.41 19.92
N ALA A 116 14.10 6.57 20.74
CA ALA A 116 12.65 6.50 20.86
C ALA A 116 12.01 7.79 21.40
N ALA A 117 12.69 8.50 22.31
CA ALA A 117 12.20 9.76 22.87
C ALA A 117 12.01 10.89 21.83
N PRO A 118 13.04 11.32 21.06
CA PRO A 118 12.87 12.32 20.01
C PRO A 118 11.97 11.82 18.88
N LEU A 119 12.02 10.53 18.52
CA LEU A 119 11.15 9.96 17.49
C LEU A 119 9.66 10.03 17.89
N ARG A 120 9.34 9.78 19.15
CA ARG A 120 7.97 9.92 19.67
C ARG A 120 7.48 11.37 19.62
N GLU A 121 8.37 12.34 19.89
CA GLU A 121 8.04 13.76 19.73
C GLU A 121 7.80 14.11 18.26
N ALA A 122 8.65 13.62 17.35
CA ALA A 122 8.51 13.83 15.91
C ALA A 122 7.14 13.36 15.40
N LEU A 123 6.75 12.12 15.73
CA LEU A 123 5.47 11.54 15.34
C LEU A 123 4.27 12.30 15.93
N ARG A 124 4.39 12.75 17.18
CA ARG A 124 3.34 13.56 17.80
C ARG A 124 3.14 14.90 17.08
N ARG A 125 4.24 15.54 16.68
CA ARG A 125 4.24 16.82 15.95
C ARG A 125 3.92 16.66 14.46
N SER A 126 3.92 15.45 13.92
CA SER A 126 3.42 15.19 12.57
C SER A 126 1.92 14.95 12.53
N GLU A 127 1.34 14.29 13.54
CA GLU A 127 -0.05 13.83 13.50
C GLU A 127 -1.02 14.68 14.33
N ILE A 128 -0.67 15.03 15.58
CA ILE A 128 -1.61 15.64 16.53
C ILE A 128 -1.61 17.18 16.42
N ARG A 129 -0.44 17.78 16.27
CA ARG A 129 -0.27 19.23 16.06
C ARG A 129 0.75 19.44 14.94
N PRO A 130 0.29 19.47 13.67
CA PRO A 130 1.19 19.46 12.52
C PRO A 130 2.06 20.72 12.51
N ASP A 131 3.33 20.54 12.84
CA ASP A 131 4.40 21.51 12.62
C ASP A 131 5.54 20.77 11.88
N PRO A 132 5.56 20.83 10.53
CA PRO A 132 6.48 20.01 9.74
C PRO A 132 7.94 20.42 9.93
N ILE A 133 8.22 21.70 10.23
CA ILE A 133 9.59 22.19 10.43
C ILE A 133 10.13 21.62 11.74
N LEU A 134 9.30 21.72 12.79
CA LEU A 134 9.68 21.26 14.10
C LEU A 134 9.71 19.73 14.20
N ALA A 135 8.78 19.03 13.54
CA ALA A 135 8.82 17.57 13.41
C ALA A 135 10.10 17.12 12.69
N LEU A 136 10.51 17.81 11.62
CA LEU A 136 11.76 17.52 10.91
C LEU A 136 13.00 17.68 11.81
N GLN A 137 13.03 18.68 12.69
CA GLN A 137 14.10 18.82 13.68
C GLN A 137 14.16 17.61 14.62
N MET A 138 13.02 17.15 15.14
CA MET A 138 12.95 15.97 16.01
C MET A 138 13.37 14.68 15.29
N PHE A 139 13.04 14.53 14.00
CA PHE A 139 13.55 13.43 13.18
C PHE A 139 15.08 13.47 13.03
N ARG A 140 15.67 14.66 12.84
CA ARG A 140 17.13 14.83 12.78
C ARG A 140 17.79 14.46 14.11
N GLU A 141 17.22 14.91 15.23
CA GLU A 141 17.70 14.54 16.57
C GLU A 141 17.65 13.03 16.79
N ALA A 142 16.59 12.35 16.32
CA ALA A 142 16.49 10.90 16.38
C ALA A 142 17.60 10.21 15.56
N LEU A 143 17.94 10.72 14.38
CA LEU A 143 19.04 10.19 13.57
C LEU A 143 20.41 10.40 14.23
N ILE A 144 20.66 11.57 14.81
CA ILE A 144 21.90 11.86 15.56
C ILE A 144 22.00 10.93 16.79
N ALA A 145 20.89 10.74 17.51
CA ALA A 145 20.86 9.80 18.63
C ALA A 145 21.11 8.35 18.18
N ALA A 146 20.61 7.95 17.00
CA ALA A 146 20.87 6.62 16.45
C ALA A 146 22.35 6.43 16.12
N GLU A 147 23.01 7.46 15.59
CA GLU A 147 24.46 7.46 15.34
C GLU A 147 25.27 7.34 16.64
N HIS A 148 24.90 8.09 17.70
CA HIS A 148 25.57 7.99 19.00
C HIS A 148 25.46 6.61 19.64
N VAL A 149 24.34 5.92 19.45
CA VAL A 149 24.13 4.55 19.94
C VAL A 149 24.68 3.50 18.94
N GLN A 150 25.40 3.94 17.90
CA GLN A 150 26.02 3.09 16.88
C GLN A 150 25.03 2.17 16.15
N MET A 151 23.78 2.61 15.99
CA MET A 151 22.84 1.91 15.11
C MET A 151 23.36 1.95 13.67
N HIS A 152 23.24 0.84 12.96
CA HIS A 152 23.71 0.77 11.58
C HIS A 152 22.93 1.75 10.70
N PRO A 153 23.59 2.68 9.95
CA PRO A 153 22.90 3.74 9.20
C PRO A 153 21.87 3.25 8.17
N PHE A 154 22.07 2.02 7.67
CA PHE A 154 21.21 1.38 6.67
C PHE A 154 20.31 0.28 7.24
N SER A 155 20.17 0.18 8.56
CA SER A 155 19.20 -0.74 9.17
C SER A 155 17.75 -0.35 8.80
N ASP A 156 16.82 -1.27 9.00
CA ASP A 156 15.38 -1.03 8.79
C ASP A 156 14.87 0.12 9.65
N GLU A 157 15.35 0.21 10.89
CA GLU A 157 14.99 1.24 11.85
C GLU A 157 15.44 2.63 11.37
N VAL A 158 16.72 2.79 11.03
CA VAL A 158 17.30 4.10 10.68
C VAL A 158 16.80 4.58 9.32
N LEU A 159 16.73 3.70 8.31
CA LEU A 159 16.12 4.06 7.02
C LEU A 159 14.62 4.33 7.16
N GLY A 160 13.94 3.60 8.04
CA GLY A 160 12.55 3.85 8.40
C GLY A 160 12.33 5.27 8.92
N ILE A 161 13.22 5.80 9.75
CA ILE A 161 13.17 7.20 10.22
C ILE A 161 13.26 8.18 9.03
N ARG A 162 14.19 7.95 8.09
CA ARG A 162 14.38 8.82 6.91
C ARG A 162 13.14 8.81 6.00
N ILE A 163 12.57 7.63 5.75
CA ILE A 163 11.36 7.47 4.92
C ILE A 163 10.14 8.10 5.61
N ALA A 164 9.99 7.90 6.92
CA ALA A 164 8.91 8.52 7.70
C ALA A 164 8.98 10.05 7.71
N ALA A 165 10.19 10.62 7.81
CA ALA A 165 10.39 12.06 7.69
C ALA A 165 10.00 12.59 6.29
N ALA A 166 10.33 11.86 5.22
CA ALA A 166 9.92 12.21 3.87
C ALA A 166 8.39 12.13 3.67
N GLU A 167 7.74 11.09 4.22
CA GLU A 167 6.27 10.95 4.17
C GLU A 167 5.58 12.08 4.95
N MET A 168 6.13 12.47 6.11
CA MET A 168 5.62 13.61 6.88
C MET A 168 5.67 14.90 6.05
N LEU A 169 6.78 15.14 5.35
CA LEU A 169 6.93 16.31 4.47
C LEU A 169 5.89 16.30 3.34
N GLU A 170 5.68 15.15 2.70
CA GLU A 170 4.67 14.97 1.65
C GLU A 170 3.26 15.29 2.16
N LYS A 171 2.85 14.70 3.29
CA LYS A 171 1.51 14.91 3.88
C LYS A 171 1.23 16.37 4.25
N ASN A 172 2.27 17.13 4.56
CA ASN A 172 2.19 18.56 4.87
C ASN A 172 2.36 19.46 3.63
N GLY A 173 2.34 18.90 2.42
CA GLY A 173 2.43 19.64 1.16
C GLY A 173 3.85 20.08 0.77
N LEU A 174 4.87 19.73 1.56
CA LEU A 174 6.27 20.02 1.29
C LEU A 174 6.87 18.96 0.36
N VAL A 175 6.22 18.73 -0.78
CA VAL A 175 6.53 17.66 -1.74
C VAL A 175 7.97 17.75 -2.26
N LYS A 176 8.47 18.95 -2.56
CA LYS A 176 9.85 19.14 -3.03
C LYS A 176 10.88 18.69 -1.98
N ALA A 177 10.69 19.07 -0.73
CA ALA A 177 11.59 18.67 0.35
C ALA A 177 11.53 17.15 0.62
N SER A 178 10.36 16.53 0.43
CA SER A 178 10.20 15.08 0.47
C SER A 178 11.00 14.39 -0.64
N ILE A 179 10.89 14.88 -1.88
CA ILE A 179 11.67 14.40 -3.04
C ILE A 179 13.17 14.51 -2.75
N ASP A 180 13.66 15.69 -2.35
CA ASP A 180 15.09 15.91 -2.08
C ASP A 180 15.63 14.95 -1.02
N MET A 181 14.83 14.68 0.03
CA MET A 181 15.20 13.73 1.08
C MET A 181 15.26 12.29 0.58
N LEU A 182 14.29 11.87 -0.23
CA LEU A 182 14.25 10.53 -0.82
C LEU A 182 15.35 10.32 -1.86
N GLU A 183 15.65 11.31 -2.69
CA GLU A 183 16.76 11.25 -3.65
C GLU A 183 18.10 11.12 -2.94
N LYS A 184 18.31 11.87 -1.85
CA LYS A 184 19.51 11.73 -1.02
C LYS A 184 19.59 10.34 -0.38
N ALA A 185 18.49 9.86 0.21
CA ALA A 185 18.46 8.51 0.80
C ALA A 185 18.74 7.42 -0.25
N LEU A 186 18.17 7.57 -1.45
CA LEU A 186 18.41 6.66 -2.57
C LEU A 186 19.88 6.63 -2.97
N ALA A 187 20.52 7.80 -3.10
CA ALA A 187 21.93 7.92 -3.45
C ALA A 187 22.82 7.23 -2.41
N ASP A 188 22.60 7.53 -1.12
CA ASP A 188 23.35 6.94 0.00
C ASP A 188 23.21 5.41 0.01
N CYS A 189 21.98 4.89 -0.13
CA CYS A 189 21.71 3.46 -0.15
C CYS A 189 22.41 2.75 -1.31
N LYS A 190 22.33 3.32 -2.52
CA LYS A 190 22.98 2.76 -3.71
C LYS A 190 24.49 2.71 -3.56
N GLU A 191 25.09 3.82 -3.12
CA GLU A 191 26.53 3.89 -2.91
C GLU A 191 26.99 2.84 -1.90
N TRP A 192 26.27 2.71 -0.78
CA TRP A 192 26.60 1.73 0.24
C TRP A 192 26.50 0.28 -0.26
N VAL A 193 25.45 -0.07 -1.01
CA VAL A 193 25.32 -1.43 -1.56
C VAL A 193 26.43 -1.73 -2.56
N VAL A 194 26.73 -0.80 -3.48
CA VAL A 194 27.78 -0.97 -4.50
C VAL A 194 29.15 -1.12 -3.84
N ASN A 195 29.48 -0.23 -2.91
CA ASN A 195 30.76 -0.25 -2.19
C ASN A 195 30.89 -1.50 -1.31
N GLY A 196 29.82 -1.89 -0.62
CA GLY A 196 29.78 -3.10 0.21
C GLY A 196 30.01 -4.37 -0.62
N ARG A 197 29.34 -4.50 -1.77
CA ARG A 197 29.55 -5.62 -2.71
C ARG A 197 30.98 -5.64 -3.26
N ARG A 198 31.52 -4.48 -3.62
CA ARG A 198 32.91 -4.38 -4.09
C ARG A 198 33.90 -4.83 -3.02
N ARG A 199 33.68 -4.42 -1.77
CA ARG A 199 34.50 -4.83 -0.62
C ARG A 199 34.43 -6.35 -0.42
N GLN A 200 33.22 -6.93 -0.47
CA GLN A 200 33.03 -8.38 -0.35
C GLN A 200 33.82 -9.15 -1.40
N MET A 201 33.72 -8.76 -2.68
CA MET A 201 34.48 -9.40 -3.76
C MET A 201 36.00 -9.36 -3.54
N ILE A 202 36.52 -8.27 -2.98
CA ILE A 202 37.95 -8.15 -2.66
C ILE A 202 38.33 -9.12 -1.54
N LEU A 203 37.53 -9.19 -0.48
CA LEU A 203 37.74 -10.09 0.65
C LEU A 203 37.71 -11.56 0.21
N ASP A 204 36.72 -11.95 -0.60
CA ASP A 204 36.60 -13.31 -1.12
C ASP A 204 37.79 -13.69 -1.99
N LYS A 205 38.29 -12.76 -2.82
CA LYS A 205 39.50 -12.96 -3.63
C LYS A 205 40.76 -13.09 -2.78
N GLN A 206 40.86 -12.35 -1.68
CA GLN A 206 41.97 -12.48 -0.72
C GLN A 206 41.93 -13.84 -0.02
N ARG A 207 40.74 -14.30 0.39
CA ARG A 207 40.54 -15.62 0.99
C ARG A 207 40.87 -16.76 0.04
N ALA A 208 40.43 -16.69 -1.21
CA ALA A 208 40.73 -17.70 -2.22
C ALA A 208 42.23 -17.85 -2.50
N LYS A 209 43.03 -16.79 -2.28
CA LYS A 209 44.49 -16.82 -2.42
C LYS A 209 45.22 -17.31 -1.16
N LYS A 210 44.59 -17.26 0.01
CA LYS A 210 45.19 -17.66 1.28
C LYS A 210 44.98 -19.17 1.46
N THR A 211 46.05 -19.95 1.49
CA THR A 211 45.98 -21.38 1.82
C THR A 211 45.35 -21.54 3.20
N ALA A 212 44.34 -22.41 3.34
CA ALA A 212 43.63 -22.66 4.59
C ALA A 212 44.63 -23.11 5.67
N THR A 213 45.09 -22.17 6.46
CA THR A 213 45.93 -22.42 7.63
C THR A 213 45.00 -22.18 8.81
N GLU A 214 44.71 -23.20 9.59
CA GLU A 214 43.90 -23.04 10.80
C GLU A 214 44.61 -22.04 11.73
N PRO A 215 43.89 -21.06 12.30
CA PRO A 215 44.48 -20.16 13.28
C PRO A 215 45.05 -20.99 14.44
N ALA A 216 46.36 -20.91 14.65
CA ALA A 216 47.06 -21.65 15.70
C ALA A 216 46.68 -21.17 17.13
N ASP A 217 45.99 -20.04 17.23
CA ASP A 217 45.60 -19.35 18.47
C ASP A 217 44.06 -19.27 18.59
N PRO A 218 43.46 -19.71 19.70
CA PRO A 218 42.02 -19.59 19.95
C PRO A 218 41.47 -18.16 19.85
N GLU A 219 42.24 -17.12 20.23
CA GLU A 219 41.78 -15.72 20.14
C GLU A 219 41.63 -15.27 18.67
N ALA A 220 42.57 -15.67 17.82
CA ALA A 220 42.52 -15.40 16.38
C ALA A 220 41.35 -16.15 15.69
N ALA A 221 41.01 -17.34 16.17
CA ALA A 221 39.87 -18.11 15.68
C ALA A 221 38.53 -17.45 16.04
N GLU A 222 38.40 -16.91 17.26
CA GLU A 222 37.21 -16.18 17.70
C GLU A 222 37.02 -14.87 16.94
N ALA A 223 38.09 -14.08 16.78
CA ALA A 223 38.05 -12.84 15.99
C ALA A 223 37.66 -13.08 14.52
N GLU A 224 38.15 -14.17 13.90
CA GLU A 224 37.74 -14.53 12.54
C GLU A 224 36.24 -14.92 12.48
N LYS A 225 35.73 -15.63 13.49
CA LYS A 225 34.32 -16.01 13.57
C LYS A 225 33.42 -14.78 13.71
N GLU A 226 33.77 -13.83 14.58
CA GLU A 226 33.04 -12.56 14.73
C GLU A 226 33.05 -11.74 13.44
N ALA A 227 34.20 -11.66 12.76
CA ALA A 227 34.29 -10.98 11.46
C ALA A 227 33.38 -11.62 10.41
N ARG A 228 33.33 -12.95 10.33
CA ARG A 228 32.43 -13.69 9.41
C ARG A 228 30.95 -13.50 9.77
N GLU A 229 30.62 -13.40 11.04
CA GLU A 229 29.25 -13.09 11.47
C GLU A 229 28.83 -11.68 11.07
N LYS A 230 29.69 -10.69 11.31
CA LYS A 230 29.46 -9.31 10.89
C LYS A 230 29.29 -9.19 9.38
N GLU A 231 30.12 -9.87 8.59
CA GLU A 231 29.99 -9.89 7.12
C GLU A 231 28.64 -10.46 6.66
N ARG A 232 28.19 -11.56 7.27
CA ARG A 232 26.87 -12.17 6.98
C ARG A 232 25.72 -11.24 7.34
N MET A 233 25.84 -10.51 8.45
CA MET A 233 24.84 -9.51 8.85
C MET A 233 24.81 -8.32 7.86
N GLU A 234 25.97 -7.81 7.45
CA GLU A 234 26.04 -6.75 6.43
C GLU A 234 25.50 -7.21 5.07
N GLU A 235 25.70 -8.48 4.70
CA GLU A 235 25.14 -9.05 3.48
C GLU A 235 23.61 -9.05 3.50
N LYS A 236 23.00 -9.53 4.60
CA LYS A 236 21.54 -9.47 4.77
C LYS A 236 21.03 -8.03 4.68
N LEU A 237 21.66 -7.10 5.37
CA LEU A 237 21.29 -5.68 5.31
C LEU A 237 21.37 -5.13 3.87
N ARG A 238 22.36 -5.53 3.07
CA ARG A 238 22.46 -5.11 1.65
C ARG A 238 21.27 -5.61 0.83
N ASP A 239 20.82 -6.84 1.07
CA ASP A 239 19.66 -7.39 0.39
C ASP A 239 18.37 -6.64 0.75
N GLN A 240 18.18 -6.31 2.04
CA GLN A 240 17.05 -5.49 2.50
C GLN A 240 17.09 -4.07 1.92
N VAL A 241 18.27 -3.45 1.88
CA VAL A 241 18.47 -2.11 1.34
C VAL A 241 18.21 -2.08 -0.17
N MET A 242 18.53 -3.14 -0.91
CA MET A 242 18.17 -3.22 -2.33
C MET A 242 16.65 -3.17 -2.56
N LYS A 243 15.87 -3.83 -1.71
CA LYS A 243 14.40 -3.74 -1.76
C LYS A 243 13.91 -2.32 -1.47
N LYS A 244 14.51 -1.63 -0.49
CA LYS A 244 14.21 -0.21 -0.20
C LYS A 244 14.58 0.71 -1.34
N ILE A 245 15.69 0.47 -2.05
CA ILE A 245 16.10 1.24 -3.23
C ILE A 245 15.00 1.22 -4.30
N ILE A 246 14.42 0.04 -4.56
CA ILE A 246 13.30 -0.13 -5.51
C ILE A 246 12.07 0.61 -5.00
N GLY A 247 11.70 0.43 -3.73
CA GLY A 247 10.55 1.11 -3.13
C GLY A 247 10.67 2.65 -3.14
N ILE A 248 11.85 3.20 -2.87
CA ILE A 248 12.09 4.65 -2.93
C ILE A 248 11.91 5.17 -4.36
N LYS A 249 12.33 4.42 -5.38
CA LYS A 249 12.14 4.83 -6.79
C LYS A 249 10.68 4.85 -7.22
N ILE A 250 9.91 3.84 -6.82
CA ILE A 250 8.46 3.81 -7.04
C ILE A 250 7.82 5.01 -6.37
N LYS A 251 8.17 5.27 -5.10
CA LYS A 251 7.65 6.44 -4.38
C LYS A 251 8.05 7.77 -5.03
N LEU A 252 9.29 7.90 -5.50
CA LEU A 252 9.72 9.09 -6.25
C LEU A 252 8.89 9.28 -7.52
N ALA A 253 8.58 8.19 -8.25
CA ALA A 253 7.73 8.28 -9.42
C ALA A 253 6.31 8.77 -9.11
N ASP A 254 5.75 8.36 -7.97
CA ASP A 254 4.45 8.87 -7.51
C ASP A 254 4.52 10.37 -7.19
N LEU A 255 5.56 10.80 -6.48
CA LEU A 255 5.76 12.21 -6.14
C LEU A 255 5.97 13.06 -7.40
N TYR A 256 6.73 12.55 -8.37
CA TYR A 256 6.97 13.22 -9.65
C TYR A 256 5.71 13.30 -10.51
N SER A 257 4.87 12.27 -10.53
CA SER A 257 3.60 12.26 -11.26
C SER A 257 2.45 12.96 -10.54
N SER A 258 2.65 13.39 -9.28
CA SER A 258 1.64 14.11 -8.51
C SER A 258 1.25 15.44 -9.17
N ASN A 259 0.02 15.89 -8.91
CA ASN A 259 -0.50 17.18 -9.41
C ASN A 259 0.35 18.39 -8.96
N SER A 260 1.16 18.24 -7.92
CA SER A 260 2.03 19.29 -7.39
C SER A 260 3.33 19.45 -8.19
N VAL A 261 3.81 18.40 -8.87
CA VAL A 261 5.12 18.38 -9.54
C VAL A 261 4.97 18.19 -11.05
N LEU A 262 4.11 17.27 -11.49
CA LEU A 262 3.79 17.00 -12.90
C LEU A 262 5.02 16.74 -13.80
N ASP A 263 6.08 16.15 -13.25
CA ASP A 263 7.30 15.78 -13.98
C ASP A 263 7.22 14.30 -14.41
N MET A 264 6.46 14.06 -15.48
CA MET A 264 6.19 12.71 -15.97
C MET A 264 7.43 11.99 -16.52
N ASP A 265 8.45 12.74 -16.97
CA ASP A 265 9.68 12.15 -17.50
C ASP A 265 10.59 11.68 -16.36
N LYS A 266 10.69 12.43 -15.25
CA LYS A 266 11.35 11.92 -14.04
C LYS A 266 10.57 10.76 -13.41
N ALA A 267 9.25 10.77 -13.46
CA ALA A 267 8.47 9.62 -13.01
C ALA A 267 8.78 8.36 -13.85
N GLU A 268 8.79 8.49 -15.17
CA GLU A 268 9.15 7.42 -16.11
C GLU A 268 10.56 6.90 -15.86
N ASN A 269 11.56 7.79 -15.77
CA ASN A 269 12.94 7.42 -15.47
C ASN A 269 13.09 6.72 -14.12
N SER A 270 12.32 7.13 -13.10
CA SER A 270 12.35 6.51 -11.78
C SER A 270 11.83 5.07 -11.83
N LEU A 271 10.72 4.83 -12.53
CA LEU A 271 10.12 3.49 -12.71
C LEU A 271 10.96 2.59 -13.63
N ILE A 272 11.51 3.10 -14.72
CA ILE A 272 12.49 2.37 -15.55
C ILE A 272 13.67 1.93 -14.68
N GLY A 273 14.15 2.84 -13.83
CA GLY A 273 15.21 2.55 -12.88
C GLY A 273 14.81 1.50 -11.83
N ALA A 274 13.54 1.41 -11.43
CA ALA A 274 13.06 0.39 -10.51
C ALA A 274 13.03 -1.00 -11.17
N VAL A 275 12.49 -1.09 -12.39
CA VAL A 275 12.46 -2.32 -13.20
C VAL A 275 13.87 -2.84 -13.49
N ASN A 276 14.79 -1.97 -13.91
CA ASN A 276 16.15 -2.37 -14.25
C ASN A 276 16.93 -2.87 -13.03
N GLU A 277 16.79 -2.21 -11.88
CA GLU A 277 17.51 -2.60 -10.66
C GLU A 277 16.92 -3.85 -10.02
N SER A 278 15.59 -4.03 -10.05
CA SER A 278 14.96 -5.26 -9.56
C SER A 278 15.31 -6.46 -10.45
N ALA A 279 15.23 -6.32 -11.77
CA ALA A 279 15.61 -7.37 -12.72
C ALA A 279 17.11 -7.69 -12.66
N GLY A 280 17.96 -6.67 -12.50
CA GLY A 280 19.40 -6.84 -12.31
C GLY A 280 19.74 -7.57 -11.01
N GLU A 281 19.03 -7.27 -9.93
CA GLU A 281 19.24 -7.94 -8.64
C GLU A 281 18.84 -9.41 -8.68
N VAL A 282 17.66 -9.74 -9.22
CA VAL A 282 17.25 -11.14 -9.39
C VAL A 282 18.20 -11.90 -10.31
N ARG A 283 18.67 -11.29 -11.40
CA ARG A 283 19.68 -11.90 -12.28
C ARG A 283 20.95 -12.24 -11.50
N ARG A 284 21.48 -11.30 -10.72
CA ARG A 284 22.65 -11.52 -9.86
C ARG A 284 22.43 -12.68 -8.91
N ARG A 285 21.25 -12.76 -8.27
CA ARG A 285 20.90 -13.85 -7.36
C ARG A 285 20.87 -15.20 -8.07
N ARG A 286 20.27 -15.29 -9.27
CA ARG A 286 20.31 -16.51 -10.10
C ARG A 286 21.74 -16.93 -10.43
N GLU A 287 22.60 -16.00 -10.84
CA GLU A 287 24.01 -16.27 -11.15
C GLU A 287 24.80 -16.80 -9.95
N LEU A 288 24.40 -16.41 -8.73
CA LEU A 288 25.00 -16.86 -7.47
C LEU A 288 24.29 -18.07 -6.87
N ASN A 289 23.30 -18.66 -7.55
CA ASN A 289 22.44 -19.73 -7.03
C ASN A 289 21.76 -19.36 -5.70
N LEU A 290 21.42 -18.09 -5.52
CA LEU A 290 20.66 -17.60 -4.39
C LEU A 290 19.15 -17.69 -4.68
N PRO A 291 18.31 -17.83 -3.64
CA PRO A 291 16.87 -17.80 -3.78
C PRO A 291 16.35 -16.52 -4.45
N VAL A 292 15.32 -16.67 -5.28
CA VAL A 292 14.65 -15.58 -6.02
C VAL A 292 13.14 -15.56 -5.84
N SER A 293 12.60 -16.53 -5.13
CA SER A 293 11.17 -16.71 -4.88
C SER A 293 10.85 -16.53 -3.41
N ARG A 294 9.66 -15.99 -3.13
CA ARG A 294 9.18 -15.55 -1.83
C ARG A 294 8.97 -16.68 -0.82
N ASP A 295 8.90 -17.92 -1.28
CA ASP A 295 8.64 -19.11 -0.44
C ASP A 295 9.68 -19.34 0.66
N ASP A 296 10.86 -18.73 0.56
CA ASP A 296 11.90 -18.85 1.58
C ASP A 296 11.77 -17.84 2.74
N GLY A 297 10.78 -16.94 2.69
CA GLY A 297 10.53 -15.92 3.72
C GLY A 297 11.64 -14.87 3.84
N GLY A 298 12.52 -14.74 2.85
CA GLY A 298 13.64 -13.81 2.88
C GLY A 298 13.25 -12.38 2.52
N ASP A 299 13.92 -11.42 3.16
CA ASP A 299 13.74 -9.98 2.89
C ASP A 299 14.74 -9.49 1.84
N TYR A 300 14.52 -9.91 0.60
CA TYR A 300 15.35 -9.57 -0.56
C TYR A 300 14.47 -9.39 -1.81
N VAL A 301 15.06 -8.87 -2.89
CA VAL A 301 14.34 -8.64 -4.16
C VAL A 301 14.04 -9.97 -4.87
N ASN A 302 12.76 -10.24 -5.09
CA ASN A 302 12.23 -11.46 -5.70
C ASN A 302 11.51 -11.18 -7.04
N LEU A 303 10.93 -12.21 -7.65
CA LEU A 303 10.19 -12.10 -8.91
C LEU A 303 8.96 -11.19 -8.82
N THR A 304 8.26 -11.21 -7.67
CA THR A 304 7.10 -10.34 -7.41
C THR A 304 7.49 -8.87 -7.48
N GLU A 305 8.69 -8.50 -7.03
CA GLU A 305 9.13 -7.11 -6.98
C GLU A 305 9.45 -6.57 -8.38
N ILE A 306 9.92 -7.44 -9.28
CA ILE A 306 10.04 -7.11 -10.70
C ILE A 306 8.64 -6.96 -11.32
N ALA A 307 7.75 -7.91 -11.04
CA ALA A 307 6.38 -7.91 -11.58
C ALA A 307 5.61 -6.63 -11.18
N ALA A 308 5.71 -6.24 -9.91
CA ALA A 308 5.16 -5.01 -9.37
C ALA A 308 5.78 -3.76 -10.04
N SER A 309 7.10 -3.69 -10.15
CA SER A 309 7.78 -2.57 -10.83
C SER A 309 7.37 -2.45 -12.30
N CYS A 310 7.20 -3.58 -13.00
CA CYS A 310 6.70 -3.61 -14.38
C CYS A 310 5.25 -3.13 -14.46
N ASN A 311 4.41 -3.52 -13.50
CA ASN A 311 3.02 -3.09 -13.42
C ASN A 311 2.91 -1.58 -13.21
N ASP A 312 3.67 -1.01 -12.27
CA ASP A 312 3.68 0.43 -12.02
C ASP A 312 4.13 1.23 -13.25
N LEU A 313 5.17 0.75 -13.97
CA LEU A 313 5.61 1.37 -15.22
C LEU A 313 4.55 1.23 -16.33
N ALA A 314 3.84 0.10 -16.39
CA ALA A 314 2.74 -0.11 -17.32
C ALA A 314 1.62 0.89 -17.05
N ASP A 315 1.21 1.07 -15.80
CA ASP A 315 0.18 2.03 -15.40
C ASP A 315 0.56 3.47 -15.78
N LEU A 316 1.83 3.84 -15.62
CA LEU A 316 2.34 5.13 -16.10
C LEU A 316 2.19 5.25 -17.63
N TYR A 317 2.43 4.19 -18.38
CA TYR A 317 2.26 4.16 -19.84
C TYR A 317 0.79 4.20 -20.25
N VAL A 318 -0.12 3.58 -19.50
CA VAL A 318 -1.56 3.76 -19.69
C VAL A 318 -1.93 5.25 -19.56
N LYS A 319 -1.48 5.91 -18.48
CA LYS A 319 -1.72 7.36 -18.27
C LYS A 319 -1.19 8.23 -19.40
N ARG A 320 -0.13 7.79 -20.09
CA ARG A 320 0.48 8.50 -21.24
C ARG A 320 -0.07 8.06 -22.60
N GLY A 321 -1.06 7.17 -22.63
CA GLY A 321 -1.62 6.63 -23.88
C GLY A 321 -0.64 5.79 -24.68
N LYS A 322 0.39 5.20 -24.05
CA LYS A 322 1.37 4.28 -24.67
C LYS A 322 0.93 2.81 -24.44
N ASN A 323 -0.29 2.45 -24.88
CA ASN A 323 -0.94 1.20 -24.44
C ASN A 323 -0.22 -0.05 -24.97
N ASN A 324 0.41 0.01 -26.15
CA ASN A 324 1.26 -1.08 -26.67
C ASN A 324 2.44 -1.41 -25.73
N LEU A 325 3.09 -0.39 -25.16
CA LEU A 325 4.17 -0.59 -24.19
C LEU A 325 3.62 -1.09 -22.85
N ALA A 326 2.47 -0.56 -22.41
CA ALA A 326 1.81 -1.02 -21.19
C ALA A 326 1.43 -2.52 -21.29
N ALA A 327 0.80 -2.94 -22.39
CA ALA A 327 0.46 -4.34 -22.64
C ALA A 327 1.70 -5.26 -22.59
N THR A 328 2.83 -4.81 -23.15
CA THR A 328 4.09 -5.55 -23.12
C THR A 328 4.59 -5.74 -21.69
N LEU A 329 4.53 -4.70 -20.86
CA LEU A 329 4.95 -4.76 -19.46
C LEU A 329 4.00 -5.61 -18.60
N TYR A 330 2.68 -5.55 -18.82
CA TYR A 330 1.74 -6.44 -18.15
C TYR A 330 1.96 -7.92 -18.54
N MET A 331 2.26 -8.21 -19.81
CA MET A 331 2.63 -9.56 -20.24
C MET A 331 3.92 -10.06 -19.59
N GLN A 332 4.92 -9.19 -19.45
CA GLN A 332 6.16 -9.51 -18.74
C GLN A 332 5.89 -9.78 -17.25
N SER A 333 5.07 -8.94 -16.61
CA SER A 333 4.63 -9.13 -15.22
C SER A 333 3.90 -10.46 -15.04
N LEU A 334 3.00 -10.81 -15.96
CA LEU A 334 2.27 -12.09 -15.93
C LEU A 334 3.22 -13.30 -16.03
N GLY A 335 4.28 -13.19 -16.84
CA GLY A 335 5.31 -14.23 -16.94
C GLY A 335 6.05 -14.44 -15.61
N LEU A 336 6.42 -13.35 -14.93
CA LEU A 336 7.12 -13.38 -13.64
C LEU A 336 6.24 -13.95 -12.53
N ILE A 337 4.97 -13.53 -12.47
CA ILE A 337 4.00 -14.06 -11.50
C ILE A 337 3.77 -15.55 -11.71
N LYS A 338 3.67 -16.02 -12.96
CA LYS A 338 3.55 -17.46 -13.24
C LYS A 338 4.77 -18.26 -12.82
N GLU A 339 5.96 -17.70 -13.04
CA GLU A 339 7.20 -18.33 -12.59
C GLU A 339 7.21 -18.46 -11.07
N GLU A 340 6.83 -17.40 -10.36
CA GLU A 340 6.77 -17.35 -8.90
C GLU A 340 5.72 -18.31 -8.32
N GLU A 341 4.52 -18.35 -8.90
CA GLU A 341 3.42 -19.17 -8.40
C GLU A 341 3.61 -20.67 -8.69
N GLY A 342 4.44 -21.01 -9.69
CA GLY A 342 4.67 -22.39 -10.13
C GLY A 342 3.38 -23.09 -10.55
N GLN A 343 2.88 -24.01 -9.72
CA GLN A 343 1.63 -24.75 -9.94
C GLN A 343 0.41 -24.08 -9.31
N SER A 344 0.61 -23.12 -8.41
CA SER A 344 -0.48 -22.34 -7.84
C SER A 344 -0.94 -21.27 -8.83
N THR A 345 -2.14 -20.75 -8.64
CA THR A 345 -2.68 -19.68 -9.48
C THR A 345 -3.39 -18.69 -8.57
N THR A 346 -3.00 -17.43 -8.62
CA THR A 346 -3.59 -16.38 -7.78
C THR A 346 -4.38 -15.35 -8.59
N CYS A 347 -5.09 -14.48 -7.88
CA CYS A 347 -5.87 -13.38 -8.45
C CYS A 347 -5.00 -12.40 -9.26
N ALA A 348 -3.71 -12.30 -8.96
CA ALA A 348 -2.79 -11.41 -9.68
C ALA A 348 -2.73 -11.74 -11.18
N GLN A 349 -2.79 -13.02 -11.55
CA GLN A 349 -2.85 -13.40 -12.97
C GLN A 349 -4.12 -12.86 -13.65
N VAL A 350 -5.27 -12.91 -12.96
CA VAL A 350 -6.57 -12.45 -13.49
C VAL A 350 -6.53 -10.94 -13.74
N VAL A 351 -6.01 -10.17 -12.78
CA VAL A 351 -5.82 -8.71 -12.91
C VAL A 351 -4.96 -8.38 -14.12
N LEU A 352 -3.80 -9.04 -14.26
CA LEU A 352 -2.87 -8.78 -15.36
C LEU A 352 -3.47 -9.14 -16.73
N LEU A 353 -4.23 -10.23 -16.83
CA LEU A 353 -4.93 -10.64 -18.05
C LEU A 353 -5.97 -9.59 -18.48
N ASN A 354 -6.72 -9.04 -17.52
CA ASN A 354 -7.68 -7.96 -17.78
C ASN A 354 -6.98 -6.68 -18.23
N ASN A 355 -5.88 -6.29 -17.57
CA ASN A 355 -5.12 -5.11 -17.96
C ASN A 355 -4.59 -5.24 -19.39
N ILE A 356 -4.07 -6.42 -19.79
CA ILE A 356 -3.66 -6.70 -21.18
C ILE A 356 -4.86 -6.55 -22.13
N SER A 357 -6.01 -7.13 -21.80
CA SER A 357 -7.24 -7.02 -22.60
C SER A 357 -7.63 -5.55 -22.83
N SER A 358 -7.73 -4.74 -21.77
CA SER A 358 -8.06 -3.32 -21.86
C SER A 358 -7.06 -2.55 -22.72
N GLN A 359 -5.75 -2.78 -22.57
CA GLN A 359 -4.74 -2.09 -23.38
C GLN A 359 -4.82 -2.45 -24.87
N MET A 360 -5.15 -3.70 -25.20
CA MET A 360 -5.35 -4.11 -26.60
C MET A 360 -6.62 -3.50 -27.21
N ALA A 361 -7.71 -3.43 -26.44
CA ALA A 361 -8.95 -2.77 -26.87
C ALA A 361 -8.72 -1.27 -27.12
N GLU A 362 -7.96 -0.61 -26.25
CA GLU A 362 -7.59 0.79 -26.41
C GLU A 362 -6.68 1.04 -27.62
N GLU A 363 -5.72 0.15 -27.92
CA GLU A 363 -4.96 0.24 -29.19
C GLU A 363 -5.87 0.09 -30.42
N ALA A 364 -6.88 -0.79 -30.37
CA ALA A 364 -7.82 -0.96 -31.47
C ALA A 364 -8.61 0.32 -31.77
N GLN A 365 -8.96 1.09 -30.74
CA GLN A 365 -9.60 2.40 -30.89
C GLN A 365 -8.70 3.46 -31.54
N LYS A 366 -7.37 3.34 -31.47
CA LYS A 366 -6.45 4.26 -32.16
C LYS A 366 -6.34 3.96 -33.65
N VAL A 367 -6.43 2.67 -34.03
CA VAL A 367 -6.30 2.22 -35.43
C VAL A 367 -7.44 2.74 -36.32
N THR A 368 -8.61 3.09 -35.77
CA THR A 368 -9.72 3.70 -36.53
C THR A 368 -9.47 5.14 -36.95
N SER A 369 -8.51 5.83 -36.31
CA SER A 369 -8.28 7.26 -36.49
C SER A 369 -7.19 7.50 -37.52
N LYS A 370 -7.58 7.62 -38.81
CA LYS A 370 -6.81 8.16 -39.96
C LYS A 370 -5.31 8.42 -39.71
N THR A 371 -4.52 7.39 -39.44
CA THR A 371 -3.07 7.49 -39.35
C THR A 371 -2.50 6.70 -40.52
N PRO A 372 -1.85 7.35 -41.50
CA PRO A 372 -1.07 6.61 -42.48
C PRO A 372 0.00 5.85 -41.71
N SER A 373 0.02 4.54 -41.93
CA SER A 373 0.98 3.59 -41.41
C SER A 373 2.38 4.21 -41.31
N ILE A 374 2.84 4.50 -40.10
CA ILE A 374 4.27 4.68 -39.85
C ILE A 374 4.90 3.31 -40.17
N PRO A 375 5.84 3.20 -41.11
CA PRO A 375 6.51 1.94 -41.36
C PRO A 375 7.46 1.67 -40.18
N LYS A 376 7.10 0.74 -39.30
CA LYS A 376 8.04 0.13 -38.37
C LYS A 376 8.23 -1.34 -38.71
N ARG A 377 9.51 -1.72 -38.74
CA ARG A 377 10.11 -2.97 -39.18
C ARG A 377 9.47 -4.19 -38.49
N ALA A 378 9.20 -5.21 -39.33
CA ALA A 378 9.06 -6.63 -39.00
C ALA A 378 7.73 -7.16 -38.41
N GLY A 379 6.58 -6.70 -38.90
CA GLY A 379 5.30 -7.38 -38.70
C GLY A 379 4.20 -6.83 -39.62
N LEU A 380 3.24 -7.68 -40.02
CA LEU A 380 2.00 -7.19 -40.66
C LEU A 380 1.28 -6.25 -39.68
N PRO A 381 0.70 -5.13 -40.14
CA PRO A 381 -0.10 -4.27 -39.30
C PRO A 381 -1.33 -5.04 -38.81
N ILE A 382 -1.45 -5.23 -37.49
CA ILE A 382 -2.60 -5.88 -36.88
C ILE A 382 -3.81 -4.98 -37.11
N SER A 383 -4.86 -5.54 -37.71
CA SER A 383 -6.09 -4.81 -37.99
C SER A 383 -6.90 -4.56 -36.72
N ARG A 384 -7.79 -3.56 -36.74
CA ARG A 384 -8.68 -3.27 -35.60
C ARG A 384 -9.48 -4.51 -35.17
N PRO A 385 -10.16 -5.27 -36.06
CA PRO A 385 -10.89 -6.46 -35.64
C PRO A 385 -9.99 -7.50 -34.95
N GLU A 386 -8.79 -7.74 -35.49
CA GLU A 386 -7.84 -8.69 -34.88
C GLU A 386 -7.39 -8.24 -33.48
N LEU A 387 -7.21 -6.93 -33.24
CA LEU A 387 -6.89 -6.40 -31.91
C LEU A 387 -8.04 -6.60 -30.91
N LEU A 388 -9.28 -6.36 -31.35
CA LEU A 388 -10.46 -6.55 -30.49
C LEU A 388 -10.72 -8.05 -30.22
N ASP A 389 -10.51 -8.91 -31.21
CA ASP A 389 -10.59 -10.36 -31.04
C ASP A 389 -9.55 -10.86 -30.03
N ALA A 390 -8.31 -10.38 -30.15
CA ALA A 390 -7.25 -10.69 -29.21
C ALA A 390 -7.57 -10.14 -27.79
N ALA A 391 -8.06 -8.91 -27.68
CA ALA A 391 -8.51 -8.33 -26.42
C ALA A 391 -9.59 -9.19 -25.75
N SER A 392 -10.57 -9.65 -26.53
CA SER A 392 -11.64 -10.54 -26.06
C SER A 392 -11.10 -11.87 -25.56
N GLN A 393 -10.12 -12.45 -26.26
CA GLN A 393 -9.49 -13.70 -25.84
C GLN A 393 -8.75 -13.56 -24.51
N TRP A 394 -8.10 -12.42 -24.26
CA TRP A 394 -7.45 -12.15 -22.97
C TRP A 394 -8.44 -12.02 -21.82
N ALA A 395 -9.56 -11.33 -22.01
CA ALA A 395 -10.61 -11.22 -20.99
C ALA A 395 -11.30 -12.58 -20.71
N LYS A 396 -11.59 -13.36 -21.77
CA LYS A 396 -12.12 -14.74 -21.60
C LYS A 396 -11.12 -15.62 -20.83
N LYS A 397 -9.83 -15.52 -21.16
CA LYS A 397 -8.78 -16.23 -20.43
C LYS A 397 -8.69 -15.80 -18.97
N ALA A 398 -8.94 -14.53 -18.64
CA ALA A 398 -9.00 -14.07 -17.26
C ALA A 398 -10.12 -14.79 -16.49
N LEU A 399 -11.32 -14.91 -17.07
CA LEU A 399 -12.43 -15.67 -16.50
C LEU A 399 -12.10 -17.17 -16.35
N ASP A 400 -11.49 -17.77 -17.38
CA ASP A 400 -11.09 -19.17 -17.34
C ASP A 400 -10.08 -19.43 -16.22
N VAL A 401 -9.05 -18.59 -16.10
CA VAL A 401 -8.06 -18.69 -15.02
C VAL A 401 -8.74 -18.53 -13.67
N ALA A 402 -9.60 -17.52 -13.52
CA ALA A 402 -10.31 -17.26 -12.27
C ALA A 402 -11.23 -18.41 -11.85
N ALA A 403 -11.81 -19.16 -12.79
CA ALA A 403 -12.68 -20.31 -12.49
C ALA A 403 -11.93 -21.46 -11.79
N HIS A 404 -10.60 -21.55 -11.95
CA HIS A 404 -9.77 -22.56 -11.32
C HIS A 404 -9.26 -22.15 -9.92
N ILE A 405 -9.41 -20.88 -9.54
CA ILE A 405 -8.97 -20.35 -8.24
C ILE A 405 -10.06 -20.59 -7.19
N LYS A 406 -9.75 -21.39 -6.18
CA LYS A 406 -10.65 -21.77 -5.08
C LYS A 406 -10.25 -21.13 -3.75
N PRO A 407 -11.18 -20.93 -2.80
CA PRO A 407 -10.83 -20.56 -1.43
C PRO A 407 -9.84 -21.58 -0.82
N PRO A 408 -8.88 -21.14 0.02
CA PRO A 408 -8.71 -19.79 0.55
C PRO A 408 -7.92 -18.82 -0.35
N VAL A 409 -7.38 -19.28 -1.50
CA VAL A 409 -6.62 -18.42 -2.43
C VAL A 409 -7.53 -17.44 -3.15
N ARG A 410 -8.77 -17.85 -3.44
CA ARG A 410 -9.79 -16.95 -4.00
C ARG A 410 -10.18 -15.91 -2.97
N THR A 411 -9.83 -14.66 -3.24
CA THR A 411 -10.20 -13.48 -2.46
C THR A 411 -11.29 -12.67 -3.19
N GLU A 412 -11.81 -11.65 -2.52
CA GLU A 412 -12.71 -10.66 -3.14
C GLU A 412 -12.09 -10.00 -4.38
N GLU A 413 -10.77 -9.81 -4.40
CA GLU A 413 -10.02 -9.27 -5.54
C GLU A 413 -10.18 -10.15 -6.81
N CYS A 414 -10.22 -11.47 -6.67
CA CYS A 414 -10.54 -12.36 -7.78
C CYS A 414 -11.96 -12.13 -8.31
N ASP A 415 -12.93 -11.91 -7.42
CA ASP A 415 -14.33 -11.70 -7.81
C ASP A 415 -14.53 -10.33 -8.48
N GLN A 416 -13.88 -9.28 -7.96
CA GLN A 416 -13.81 -7.97 -8.60
C GLN A 416 -13.15 -8.07 -9.98
N SER A 417 -12.06 -8.84 -10.10
CA SER A 417 -11.38 -9.05 -11.39
C SER A 417 -12.26 -9.83 -12.39
N CYS A 418 -13.03 -10.83 -11.94
CA CYS A 418 -14.05 -11.49 -12.78
C CYS A 418 -15.09 -10.48 -13.29
N GLN A 419 -15.53 -9.56 -12.43
CA GLN A 419 -16.49 -8.52 -12.81
C GLN A 419 -15.90 -7.58 -13.87
N VAL A 420 -14.66 -7.13 -13.69
CA VAL A 420 -13.95 -6.29 -14.66
C VAL A 420 -13.77 -7.03 -15.99
N ALA A 421 -13.46 -8.33 -15.98
CA ALA A 421 -13.35 -9.13 -17.20
C ALA A 421 -14.67 -9.17 -17.99
N LEU A 422 -15.81 -9.34 -17.30
CA LEU A 422 -17.14 -9.28 -17.93
C LEU A 422 -17.43 -7.88 -18.48
N TYR A 423 -17.09 -6.83 -17.73
CA TYR A 423 -17.25 -5.47 -18.21
C TYR A 423 -16.43 -5.19 -19.47
N ASN A 424 -15.15 -5.58 -19.48
CA ASN A 424 -14.26 -5.47 -20.64
C ASN A 424 -14.82 -6.21 -21.86
N LEU A 425 -15.38 -7.42 -21.68
CA LEU A 425 -16.04 -8.15 -22.77
C LEU A 425 -17.26 -7.41 -23.31
N GLY A 426 -18.01 -6.74 -22.44
CA GLY A 426 -19.10 -5.85 -22.82
C GLY A 426 -18.61 -4.67 -23.68
N GLU A 427 -17.55 -4.00 -23.26
CA GLU A 427 -16.95 -2.88 -24.00
C GLU A 427 -16.41 -3.33 -25.35
N ILE A 428 -15.71 -4.46 -25.41
CA ILE A 428 -15.16 -4.99 -26.65
C ILE A 428 -16.29 -5.40 -27.61
N ALA A 429 -17.35 -6.05 -27.11
CA ALA A 429 -18.53 -6.37 -27.92
C ALA A 429 -19.25 -5.10 -28.42
N GLU A 430 -19.31 -4.04 -27.62
CA GLU A 430 -19.81 -2.73 -28.03
C GLU A 430 -18.92 -2.12 -29.13
N MET A 431 -17.59 -2.26 -29.03
CA MET A 431 -16.64 -1.84 -30.08
C MET A 431 -16.77 -2.67 -31.38
N HIS A 432 -17.25 -3.91 -31.31
CA HIS A 432 -17.63 -4.70 -32.48
C HIS A 432 -19.04 -4.38 -33.01
N GLU A 433 -19.75 -3.43 -32.40
CA GLU A 433 -21.16 -3.10 -32.69
C GLU A 433 -22.12 -4.29 -32.44
N ASN A 434 -21.68 -5.30 -31.67
CA ASN A 434 -22.52 -6.41 -31.22
C ASN A 434 -23.25 -6.03 -29.93
N PHE A 435 -24.21 -5.11 -30.03
CA PHE A 435 -24.90 -4.54 -28.87
C PHE A 435 -25.71 -5.55 -28.05
N VAL A 436 -26.17 -6.64 -28.66
CA VAL A 436 -26.89 -7.72 -27.96
C VAL A 436 -25.94 -8.46 -27.02
N GLU A 437 -24.77 -8.85 -27.53
CA GLU A 437 -23.76 -9.53 -26.72
C GLU A 437 -23.16 -8.59 -25.66
N ALA A 438 -22.91 -7.32 -26.02
CA ALA A 438 -22.45 -6.30 -25.09
C ALA A 438 -23.40 -6.12 -23.91
N ARG A 439 -24.71 -6.02 -24.18
CA ARG A 439 -25.74 -5.92 -23.13
C ARG A 439 -25.71 -7.13 -22.20
N LYS A 440 -25.59 -8.34 -22.74
CA LYS A 440 -25.49 -9.56 -21.95
C LYS A 440 -24.31 -9.52 -20.98
N TYR A 441 -23.12 -9.19 -21.46
CA TYR A 441 -21.93 -9.10 -20.61
C TYR A 441 -22.05 -8.02 -19.54
N TYR A 442 -22.57 -6.83 -19.87
CA TYR A 442 -22.79 -5.79 -18.87
C TYR A 442 -23.82 -6.18 -17.81
N GLU A 443 -24.88 -6.91 -18.18
CA GLU A 443 -25.85 -7.44 -17.22
C GLU A 443 -25.22 -8.48 -16.28
N GLU A 444 -24.40 -9.38 -16.81
CA GLU A 444 -23.62 -10.33 -16.01
C GLU A 444 -22.64 -9.61 -15.07
N ALA A 445 -21.91 -8.60 -15.57
CA ALA A 445 -21.00 -7.78 -14.78
C ALA A 445 -21.74 -7.05 -13.64
N ARG A 446 -22.90 -6.44 -13.91
CA ARG A 446 -23.71 -5.76 -12.88
C ARG A 446 -24.21 -6.73 -11.83
N ASN A 447 -24.68 -7.91 -12.24
CA ASN A 447 -25.18 -8.93 -11.32
C ASN A 447 -24.07 -9.44 -10.39
N LEU A 448 -22.87 -9.66 -10.93
CA LEU A 448 -21.71 -10.03 -10.13
C LEU A 448 -21.31 -8.91 -9.17
N ALA A 449 -21.20 -7.66 -9.66
CA ALA A 449 -20.89 -6.49 -8.84
C ALA A 449 -21.87 -6.33 -7.66
N THR A 450 -23.17 -6.52 -7.92
CA THR A 450 -24.21 -6.47 -6.88
C THR A 450 -24.03 -7.57 -5.83
N LYS A 451 -23.67 -8.79 -6.25
CA LYS A 451 -23.45 -9.92 -5.34
C LYS A 451 -22.26 -9.70 -4.41
N ILE A 452 -21.19 -9.07 -4.92
CA ILE A 452 -19.96 -8.82 -4.17
C ILE A 452 -19.93 -7.45 -3.49
N GLN A 453 -21.01 -6.66 -3.61
CA GLN A 453 -21.09 -5.29 -3.07
C GLN A 453 -19.94 -4.41 -3.58
N PHE A 454 -19.69 -4.44 -4.89
CA PHE A 454 -18.72 -3.59 -5.55
C PHE A 454 -19.44 -2.41 -6.22
N GLU A 455 -19.63 -1.31 -5.48
CA GLU A 455 -20.45 -0.17 -5.88
C GLU A 455 -20.01 0.45 -7.21
N GLU A 456 -18.71 0.66 -7.40
CA GLU A 456 -18.18 1.25 -8.63
C GLU A 456 -18.49 0.37 -9.85
N GLY A 457 -18.40 -0.95 -9.71
CA GLY A 457 -18.76 -1.91 -10.75
C GLY A 457 -20.26 -1.93 -11.06
N ILE A 458 -21.12 -1.73 -10.05
CA ILE A 458 -22.58 -1.62 -10.24
C ILE A 458 -22.92 -0.37 -11.06
N GLU A 459 -22.33 0.77 -10.68
CA GLU A 459 -22.55 2.05 -11.37
C GLU A 459 -22.08 1.97 -12.82
N ALA A 460 -20.82 1.55 -13.05
CA ALA A 460 -20.24 1.46 -14.39
C ALA A 460 -21.04 0.55 -15.33
N ALA A 461 -21.43 -0.64 -14.87
CA ALA A 461 -22.21 -1.59 -15.66
C ALA A 461 -23.64 -1.09 -15.92
N SER A 462 -24.26 -0.45 -14.93
CA SER A 462 -25.60 0.13 -15.09
C SER A 462 -25.62 1.25 -16.13
N ASP A 463 -24.62 2.13 -16.10
CA ASP A 463 -24.47 3.22 -17.07
C ASP A 463 -24.23 2.70 -18.48
N ALA A 464 -23.42 1.65 -18.65
CA ALA A 464 -23.20 1.00 -19.93
C ALA A 464 -24.50 0.39 -20.51
N ILE A 465 -25.27 -0.34 -19.69
CA ILE A 465 -26.58 -0.89 -20.10
C ILE A 465 -27.55 0.22 -20.53
N LYS A 466 -27.54 1.35 -19.80
CA LYS A 466 -28.37 2.52 -20.11
C LYS A 466 -27.95 3.16 -21.43
N ARG A 467 -26.64 3.29 -21.68
CA ARG A 467 -26.07 3.79 -22.94
C ARG A 467 -26.49 2.92 -24.13
N LEU A 468 -26.45 1.60 -23.98
CA LEU A 468 -26.91 0.66 -25.00
C LEU A 468 -28.41 0.72 -25.29
N GLY A 469 -29.22 1.35 -24.42
CA GLY A 469 -30.65 1.54 -24.64
C GLY A 469 -31.00 2.36 -25.89
N LYS A 470 -30.02 3.06 -26.47
CA LYS A 470 -30.15 3.84 -27.71
C LYS A 470 -30.07 3.00 -28.98
N TYR A 471 -29.53 1.78 -28.89
CA TYR A 471 -29.26 0.87 -30.02
C TYR A 471 -30.20 -0.35 -29.98
N LYS A 472 -31.51 -0.08 -29.89
CA LYS A 472 -32.55 -1.13 -29.84
C LYS A 472 -32.67 -1.89 -31.15
#